data_AF-A0A163AWW3-F1
#
_entry.id   AF-A0A163AWW3-F1
#
_cell.length_a   1.000
_cell.length_b   1.000
_cell.length_c   1.000
_cell.angle_alpha   90.00
_cell.angle_beta   90.00
_cell.angle_gamma   90.00
#
_symmetry.space_group_name_H-M   'P 1'
#
loop_
_entity.id
_entity.type
_entity.pdbx_description
1 polymer ?
#
loop_
_entity_poly.entity_id
_entity_poly.type
_entity_poly.pdbx_seq_one_letter_code
_entity_poly.pdbx_strand_id
1 'polypeptide(L)'
;MSELICGVCNSEPKKYKCPTCALPYCSLSCFKEHKITHADLAPTPSAPAELEIPQPPPPAPVPRYLKKKTDFSVLATNPKFQELLKTYPALLTLLQRVYATTIEPDADNQPRRGRGGRGFRGRGFRGRGRGGRHDDSQSRWTQKQGDADAMKMLRAYREREENNKEREAMAAFVQLVEENFAGAET
;
A
#
# COMPACT_ATOMS: atom_id res chain seq x y z
N MET A 1 38.52 36.67 16.59
CA MET A 1 37.23 35.96 16.68
C MET A 1 36.19 37.00 17.06
N SER A 2 35.18 37.25 16.23
CA SER A 2 34.14 38.24 16.54
C SER A 2 33.12 37.63 17.50
N GLU A 3 33.19 38.03 18.77
CA GLU A 3 32.15 37.72 19.74
C GLU A 3 30.87 38.45 19.35
N LEU A 4 29.82 37.68 19.07
CA LEU A 4 28.52 38.22 18.72
C LEU A 4 27.82 38.66 20.00
N ILE A 5 27.57 39.95 20.11
CA ILE A 5 27.01 40.61 21.29
C ILE A 5 25.47 40.44 21.30
N CYS A 6 24.87 40.49 22.49
CA CYS A 6 23.42 40.53 22.68
C CYS A 6 22.81 41.71 21.92
N GLY A 7 21.90 41.46 20.98
CA GLY A 7 21.19 42.50 20.22
C GLY A 7 20.08 43.22 21.00
N VAL A 8 19.92 42.94 22.30
CA VAL A 8 18.95 43.61 23.18
C VAL A 8 19.66 44.64 24.05
N CYS A 9 20.68 44.23 24.82
CA CYS A 9 21.41 45.12 25.72
C CYS A 9 22.75 45.63 25.17
N ASN A 10 23.28 45.04 24.09
CA ASN A 10 24.57 45.35 23.48
C ASN A 10 25.78 45.38 24.42
N SER A 11 25.68 44.81 25.63
CA SER A 11 26.71 44.87 26.66
C SER A 11 27.46 43.55 26.86
N GLU A 12 26.77 42.43 26.67
CA GLU A 12 27.27 41.08 26.98
C GLU A 12 27.31 40.19 25.74
N PRO A 13 28.22 39.21 25.69
CA PRO A 13 28.23 38.22 24.61
C PRO A 13 26.94 37.41 24.62
N LYS A 14 26.47 37.04 23.42
CA LYS A 14 25.25 36.25 23.28
C LYS A 14 25.42 34.87 23.93
N LYS A 15 24.35 34.40 24.57
CA LYS A 15 24.27 33.06 25.14
C LYS A 15 23.19 32.21 24.48
N TYR A 16 22.16 32.84 23.93
CA TYR A 16 20.99 32.20 23.35
C TYR A 16 20.49 32.94 22.09
N LYS A 17 19.51 32.37 21.38
CA LYS A 17 18.88 32.94 20.18
C LYS A 17 17.35 32.87 20.28
N CYS A 18 16.66 33.90 19.79
CA CYS A 18 15.19 33.92 19.75
C CYS A 18 14.63 32.95 18.67
N PRO A 19 13.62 32.12 18.97
CA PRO A 19 13.02 31.22 17.98
C PRO A 19 12.18 31.96 16.92
N THR A 20 11.68 33.16 17.21
CA THR A 20 10.78 33.90 16.33
C THR A 20 11.52 34.71 15.26
N CYS A 21 12.65 35.34 15.61
CA CYS A 21 13.39 36.23 14.69
C CYS A 21 14.91 36.01 14.72
N ALA A 22 15.39 34.93 15.36
CA ALA A 22 16.81 34.57 15.44
C ALA A 22 17.74 35.60 16.10
N LEU A 23 17.20 36.63 16.76
CA LEU A 23 17.98 37.70 17.42
C LEU A 23 18.80 37.10 18.59
N PRO A 24 20.12 37.35 18.65
CA PRO A 24 21.01 36.82 19.69
C PRO A 24 20.87 37.59 21.01
N TYR A 25 20.70 36.89 22.15
CA TYR A 25 20.55 37.53 23.46
C TYR A 25 21.43 36.89 24.56
N CYS A 26 21.77 37.63 25.61
CA CYS A 26 22.65 37.16 26.68
C CYS A 26 21.92 36.41 27.81
N SER A 27 20.68 36.80 28.16
CA SER A 27 19.97 36.23 29.31
C SER A 27 18.43 36.31 29.18
N LEU A 28 17.72 35.66 30.10
CA LEU A 28 16.25 35.62 30.11
C LEU A 28 15.59 36.99 30.32
N SER A 29 16.29 37.98 30.92
CA SER A 29 15.77 39.35 31.03
C SER A 29 15.63 39.99 29.64
N CYS A 30 16.69 39.92 28.84
CA CYS A 30 16.69 40.37 27.45
C CYS A 30 15.65 39.62 26.60
N PHE A 31 15.40 38.34 26.88
CA PHE A 31 14.35 37.59 26.19
C PHE A 31 12.94 38.11 26.50
N LYS A 32 12.66 38.48 27.76
CA LYS A 32 11.34 39.00 28.17
C LYS A 32 11.06 40.36 27.54
N GLU A 33 12.04 41.26 27.54
CA GLU A 33 11.95 42.57 26.88
C GLU A 33 11.72 42.41 25.37
N HIS A 34 12.50 41.54 24.74
CA HIS A 34 12.39 41.27 23.31
C HIS A 34 11.07 40.56 22.92
N LYS A 35 10.50 39.73 23.79
CA LYS A 35 9.23 39.03 23.53
C LYS A 35 8.06 39.99 23.39
N ILE A 36 8.08 41.15 24.06
CA ILE A 36 7.04 42.19 23.95
C ILE A 36 7.03 42.78 22.53
N THR A 37 8.19 42.93 21.90
CA THR A 37 8.31 43.38 20.50
C THR A 37 7.63 42.43 19.50
N HIS A 38 7.47 41.15 19.85
CA HIS A 38 6.70 40.19 19.05
C HIS A 38 5.20 40.18 19.40
N ALA A 39 4.81 40.74 20.54
CA ALA A 39 3.41 40.80 20.97
C ALA A 39 2.65 41.96 20.30
N ASP A 40 3.35 43.02 19.87
CA ASP A 40 2.77 44.13 19.12
C ASP A 40 2.52 43.83 17.62
N LEU A 41 2.72 42.58 17.20
CA LEU A 41 2.26 42.07 15.90
C LEU A 41 1.06 41.13 16.07
N ALA A 42 0.09 41.52 16.88
CA ALA A 42 -1.26 40.95 16.82
C ALA A 42 -2.04 41.57 15.64
N PRO A 43 -2.76 40.75 14.86
CA PRO A 43 -3.29 41.11 13.55
C PRO A 43 -4.46 42.09 13.65
N THR A 44 -4.40 43.17 12.88
CA THR A 44 -5.57 43.99 12.56
C THR A 44 -6.62 43.13 11.82
N PRO A 45 -7.87 43.01 12.31
CA PRO A 45 -8.97 42.43 11.54
C PRO A 45 -9.50 43.50 10.58
N SER A 46 -8.77 43.78 9.51
CA SER A 46 -9.28 44.53 8.37
C SER A 46 -9.65 43.52 7.29
N ALA A 47 -10.94 43.48 6.96
CA ALA A 47 -11.58 43.08 5.70
C ALA A 47 -10.90 41.99 4.85
N PRO A 48 -11.65 40.97 4.36
CA PRO A 48 -11.12 40.02 3.39
C PRO A 48 -10.83 40.74 2.07
N ALA A 49 -9.64 41.32 1.96
CA ALA A 49 -9.00 41.58 0.70
C ALA A 49 -8.64 40.21 0.13
N GLU A 50 -9.47 39.78 -0.80
CA GLU A 50 -9.26 38.61 -1.63
C GLU A 50 -7.86 38.70 -2.24
N LEU A 51 -6.95 37.91 -1.66
CA LEU A 51 -5.65 37.66 -2.24
C LEU A 51 -5.93 36.93 -3.55
N GLU A 52 -5.74 37.62 -4.68
CA GLU A 52 -5.54 36.95 -5.97
C GLU A 52 -4.25 36.13 -5.88
N ILE A 53 -4.39 34.92 -5.33
CA ILE A 53 -3.44 33.84 -5.54
C ILE A 53 -3.43 33.65 -7.06
N PRO A 54 -2.29 33.80 -7.77
CA PRO A 54 -2.24 33.37 -9.16
C PRO A 54 -2.64 31.91 -9.17
N GLN A 55 -3.80 31.63 -9.75
CA GLN A 55 -4.40 30.32 -9.80
C GLN A 55 -3.32 29.35 -10.28
N PRO A 56 -2.88 28.36 -9.45
CA PRO A 56 -1.93 27.39 -9.93
C PRO A 56 -2.55 26.74 -11.18
N PRO A 57 -1.77 26.51 -12.25
CA PRO A 57 -2.30 25.89 -13.45
C PRO A 57 -3.06 24.62 -13.05
N PRO A 58 -4.19 24.32 -13.71
CA PRO A 58 -5.05 23.22 -13.34
C PRO A 58 -4.22 21.96 -13.08
N PRO A 59 -4.49 21.23 -11.98
CA PRO A 59 -3.67 20.09 -11.61
C PRO A 59 -3.55 19.17 -12.82
N ALA A 60 -2.32 18.80 -13.16
CA ALA A 60 -2.04 17.92 -14.28
C ALA A 60 -3.00 16.72 -14.21
N PRO A 61 -3.64 16.35 -15.33
CA PRO A 61 -4.62 15.27 -15.33
C PRO A 61 -4.00 14.06 -14.65
N VAL A 62 -4.67 13.54 -13.61
CA VAL A 62 -4.20 12.39 -12.85
C VAL A 62 -3.72 11.34 -13.86
N PRO A 63 -2.45 10.91 -13.77
CA PRO A 63 -1.84 10.18 -14.85
C PRO A 63 -2.62 8.89 -15.14
N ARG A 64 -2.69 8.50 -16.43
CA ARG A 64 -3.50 7.36 -16.88
C ARG A 64 -3.21 6.06 -16.12
N TYR A 65 -1.99 5.91 -15.58
CA TYR A 65 -1.60 4.77 -14.76
C TYR A 65 -2.25 4.72 -13.36
N LEU A 66 -2.82 5.82 -12.87
CA LEU A 66 -3.57 5.89 -11.60
C LEU A 66 -5.09 5.76 -11.77
N LYS A 67 -5.61 5.82 -13.01
CA LYS A 67 -7.06 5.94 -13.30
C LYS A 67 -7.80 4.64 -13.56
N LYS A 68 -7.11 3.51 -13.73
CA LYS A 68 -7.76 2.26 -14.14
C LYS A 68 -8.00 1.33 -12.95
N LYS A 69 -8.81 1.76 -11.98
CA LYS A 69 -9.52 0.79 -11.13
C LYS A 69 -10.82 0.51 -11.86
N THR A 70 -10.91 -0.65 -12.49
CA THR A 70 -12.16 -1.09 -13.10
C THR A 70 -13.20 -1.29 -12.00
N ASP A 71 -14.33 -0.63 -12.11
CA ASP A 71 -15.40 -0.74 -11.12
C ASP A 71 -16.12 -2.08 -11.28
N PHE A 72 -15.72 -3.06 -10.47
CA PHE A 72 -16.32 -4.41 -10.47
C PHE A 72 -17.72 -4.46 -9.84
N SER A 73 -18.19 -3.36 -9.25
CA SER A 73 -19.55 -3.23 -8.70
C SER A 73 -20.64 -3.48 -9.76
N VAL A 74 -20.34 -3.22 -11.03
CA VAL A 74 -21.23 -3.48 -12.16
C VAL A 74 -21.56 -4.98 -12.29
N LEU A 75 -20.64 -5.88 -11.93
CA LEU A 75 -20.88 -7.33 -11.95
C LEU A 75 -21.89 -7.76 -10.88
N ALA A 76 -21.83 -7.18 -9.69
CA ALA A 76 -22.72 -7.54 -8.59
C ALA A 76 -24.18 -7.16 -8.89
N THR A 77 -24.38 -6.05 -9.61
CA THR A 77 -25.70 -5.55 -10.01
C THR A 77 -26.25 -6.25 -11.26
N ASN A 78 -25.42 -7.01 -12.00
CA ASN A 78 -25.85 -7.62 -13.26
C ASN A 78 -26.79 -8.83 -13.02
N PRO A 79 -28.01 -8.85 -13.60
CA PRO A 79 -28.94 -9.96 -13.42
C PRO A 79 -28.41 -11.29 -14.00
N LYS A 80 -27.64 -11.26 -15.08
CA LYS A 80 -27.04 -12.45 -15.69
C LYS A 80 -26.10 -13.18 -14.72
N PHE A 81 -25.35 -12.42 -13.91
CA PHE A 81 -24.47 -13.02 -12.90
C PHE A 81 -25.31 -13.73 -11.82
N GLN A 82 -26.39 -13.10 -11.36
CA GLN A 82 -27.29 -13.70 -10.37
C GLN A 82 -27.99 -14.96 -10.89
N GLU A 83 -28.38 -14.99 -12.16
CA GLU A 83 -28.93 -16.18 -12.81
C GLU A 83 -27.90 -17.31 -12.88
N LEU A 84 -26.66 -16.98 -13.21
CA LEU A 84 -25.55 -17.94 -13.29
C LEU A 84 -25.25 -18.58 -11.92
N LEU A 85 -25.36 -17.81 -10.83
CA LEU A 85 -25.25 -18.36 -9.47
C LEU A 85 -26.39 -19.32 -9.11
N LYS A 86 -27.60 -19.07 -9.63
CA LYS A 86 -28.77 -19.94 -9.42
C LYS A 86 -28.65 -21.25 -10.21
N THR A 87 -28.11 -21.19 -11.43
CA THR A 87 -27.90 -22.38 -12.26
C THR A 87 -26.73 -23.23 -11.77
N TYR A 88 -25.68 -22.60 -11.24
CA TYR A 88 -24.48 -23.29 -10.76
C TYR A 88 -24.13 -22.92 -9.30
N PRO A 89 -24.69 -23.62 -8.30
CA PRO A 89 -24.38 -23.36 -6.88
C PRO A 89 -22.92 -23.67 -6.54
N ALA A 90 -22.26 -24.57 -7.29
CA ALA A 90 -20.86 -24.87 -7.13
C ALA A 90 -19.95 -23.68 -7.47
N LEU A 91 -20.37 -22.79 -8.38
CA LEU A 91 -19.55 -21.66 -8.83
C LEU A 91 -19.15 -20.74 -7.67
N LEU A 92 -20.07 -20.46 -6.75
CA LEU A 92 -19.77 -19.62 -5.58
C LEU A 92 -18.68 -20.23 -4.72
N THR A 93 -18.76 -21.53 -4.48
CA THR A 93 -17.75 -22.23 -3.67
C THR A 93 -16.38 -22.22 -4.34
N LEU A 94 -16.33 -22.29 -5.66
CA LEU A 94 -15.08 -22.20 -6.44
C LEU A 94 -14.48 -20.79 -6.38
N LEU A 95 -15.30 -19.76 -6.60
CA LEU A 95 -14.87 -18.36 -6.50
C LEU A 95 -14.37 -18.03 -5.08
N GLN A 96 -15.05 -18.52 -4.05
CA GLN A 96 -14.62 -18.36 -2.66
C GLN A 96 -13.27 -19.05 -2.39
N ARG A 97 -13.05 -20.25 -2.94
CA ARG A 97 -11.74 -20.94 -2.83
C ARG A 97 -10.62 -20.16 -3.49
N VAL A 98 -10.86 -19.64 -4.70
CA VAL A 98 -9.89 -18.80 -5.41
C VAL A 98 -9.64 -17.50 -4.65
N TYR A 99 -10.68 -16.87 -4.10
CA TYR A 99 -10.54 -15.68 -3.26
C TYR A 99 -9.73 -15.96 -1.98
N ALA A 100 -9.97 -17.10 -1.32
CA ALA A 100 -9.22 -17.51 -0.14
C ALA A 100 -7.72 -17.66 -0.40
N THR A 101 -7.31 -18.07 -1.61
CA THR A 101 -5.87 -18.12 -1.97
C THR A 101 -5.21 -16.76 -2.12
N THR A 102 -6.01 -15.71 -2.38
CA THR A 102 -5.54 -14.32 -2.48
C THR A 102 -5.52 -13.59 -1.13
N ILE A 103 -6.02 -14.23 -0.07
CA ILE A 103 -5.93 -13.73 1.29
C ILE A 103 -4.69 -14.35 1.94
N GLU A 104 -4.00 -13.58 2.79
CA GLU A 104 -2.88 -14.10 3.57
C GLU A 104 -3.35 -15.30 4.39
N PRO A 105 -2.71 -16.49 4.22
CA PRO A 105 -3.03 -17.63 5.06
C PRO A 105 -2.61 -17.31 6.49
N ASP A 106 -3.51 -17.60 7.43
CA ASP A 106 -3.23 -17.52 8.87
C ASP A 106 -1.88 -18.20 9.17
N ALA A 107 -1.16 -17.72 10.20
CA ALA A 107 0.19 -18.18 10.53
C ALA A 107 0.32 -19.71 10.74
N ASP A 108 -0.80 -20.41 10.98
CA ASP A 108 -0.87 -21.88 11.07
C ASP A 108 -1.10 -22.59 9.72
N ASN A 109 -1.68 -21.92 8.72
CA ASN A 109 -1.87 -22.41 7.35
C ASN A 109 -0.70 -22.07 6.42
N GLN A 110 0.19 -21.17 6.84
CA GLN A 110 1.49 -21.06 6.18
C GLN A 110 2.15 -22.43 6.25
N PRO A 111 2.57 -23.01 5.10
CA PRO A 111 3.28 -24.27 5.12
C PRO A 111 4.55 -24.04 5.94
N ARG A 112 4.54 -24.50 7.20
CA ARG A 112 5.70 -24.55 8.08
C ARG A 112 6.70 -25.49 7.42
N ARG A 113 7.43 -25.01 6.41
CA ARG A 113 8.56 -25.72 5.82
C ARG A 113 9.72 -25.60 6.79
N GLY A 114 9.64 -26.39 7.85
CA GLY A 114 10.59 -26.29 8.95
C GLY A 114 10.49 -27.42 9.96
N ARG A 115 10.30 -28.68 9.55
CA ARG A 115 10.78 -29.85 10.34
C ARG A 115 10.76 -31.14 9.53
N GLY A 116 11.65 -31.25 8.54
CA GLY A 116 12.11 -32.54 8.03
C GLY A 116 13.03 -33.23 9.05
N GLY A 117 12.55 -33.43 10.28
CA GLY A 117 13.23 -34.22 11.29
C GLY A 117 12.93 -35.70 11.06
N ARG A 118 13.68 -36.34 10.16
CA ARG A 118 13.92 -37.79 10.22
C ARG A 118 15.41 -38.01 10.00
N GLY A 119 16.12 -38.24 11.09
CA GLY A 119 17.49 -38.69 11.03
C GLY A 119 17.58 -40.00 10.26
N PHE A 120 18.52 -40.06 9.32
CA PHE A 120 19.15 -41.32 8.94
C PHE A 120 20.66 -41.10 8.94
N ARG A 121 21.29 -41.74 9.92
CA ARG A 121 22.73 -41.94 10.02
C ARG A 121 23.18 -42.68 8.75
N GLY A 122 24.17 -42.17 8.02
CA GLY A 122 24.65 -42.85 6.82
C GLY A 122 25.82 -42.17 6.11
N ARG A 123 27.02 -42.39 6.63
CA ARG A 123 28.27 -42.67 5.91
C ARG A 123 28.24 -42.46 4.37
N GLY A 124 28.97 -41.47 3.84
CA GLY A 124 29.29 -41.45 2.40
C GLY A 124 29.69 -40.10 1.78
N PHE A 125 31.00 -39.94 1.57
CA PHE A 125 31.68 -39.41 0.37
C PHE A 125 31.07 -38.28 -0.49
N ARG A 126 31.92 -37.24 -0.65
CA ARG A 126 32.17 -36.42 -1.85
C ARG A 126 30.93 -35.95 -2.63
N GLY A 127 30.49 -34.74 -2.31
CA GLY A 127 29.60 -33.97 -3.17
C GLY A 127 29.80 -32.48 -2.94
N ARG A 128 30.50 -31.84 -3.87
CA ARG A 128 30.65 -30.38 -4.02
C ARG A 128 29.28 -29.77 -4.33
N GLY A 129 28.43 -29.66 -3.33
CA GLY A 129 27.17 -28.93 -3.41
C GLY A 129 27.32 -27.64 -2.64
N ARG A 130 27.48 -26.51 -3.35
CA ARG A 130 27.12 -25.21 -2.80
C ARG A 130 25.62 -25.28 -2.46
N GLY A 131 25.31 -25.75 -1.25
CA GLY A 131 24.02 -25.54 -0.63
C GLY A 131 23.92 -24.05 -0.37
N GLY A 132 23.44 -23.31 -1.37
CA GLY A 132 22.99 -21.95 -1.15
C GLY A 132 21.92 -22.03 -0.08
N ARG A 133 22.19 -21.42 1.08
CA ARG A 133 21.12 -20.97 1.97
C ARG A 133 20.27 -20.05 1.09
N HIS A 134 19.21 -20.61 0.50
CA HIS A 134 18.13 -19.80 0.03
C HIS A 134 17.65 -19.08 1.28
N ASP A 135 17.79 -17.77 1.23
CA ASP A 135 17.27 -16.84 2.20
C ASP A 135 15.79 -17.20 2.45
N ASP A 136 15.51 -17.84 3.59
CA ASP A 136 14.16 -18.23 4.03
C ASP A 136 13.25 -17.00 4.22
N SER A 137 13.75 -15.78 3.97
CA SER A 137 12.93 -14.56 3.94
C SER A 137 11.90 -14.54 2.82
N GLN A 138 12.00 -15.41 1.81
CA GLN A 138 10.92 -15.61 0.82
C GLN A 138 9.69 -16.31 1.41
N SER A 139 9.72 -16.77 2.67
CA SER A 139 8.61 -17.48 3.32
C SER A 139 7.46 -16.60 3.78
N ARG A 140 7.54 -15.27 3.62
CA ARG A 140 6.44 -14.37 3.96
C ARG A 140 5.51 -14.26 2.76
N TRP A 141 4.24 -14.58 2.96
CA TRP A 141 3.21 -14.46 1.93
C TRP A 141 3.27 -13.07 1.27
N THR A 142 3.13 -13.04 -0.05
CA THR A 142 3.06 -11.80 -0.83
C THR A 142 1.81 -11.83 -1.70
N GLN A 143 1.21 -10.66 -1.95
CA GLN A 143 0.06 -10.55 -2.84
C GLN A 143 0.33 -11.20 -4.20
N LYS A 144 1.53 -10.96 -4.77
CA LYS A 144 1.95 -11.56 -6.05
C LYS A 144 1.94 -13.09 -6.03
N GLN A 145 2.30 -13.70 -4.91
CA GLN A 145 2.29 -15.15 -4.74
C GLN A 145 0.85 -15.68 -4.60
N GLY A 146 0.01 -15.00 -3.81
CA GLY A 146 -1.42 -15.33 -3.71
C GLY A 146 -2.13 -15.23 -5.07
N ASP A 147 -1.86 -14.17 -5.83
CA ASP A 147 -2.40 -13.98 -7.18
C ASP A 147 -1.90 -15.08 -8.14
N ALA A 148 -0.62 -15.46 -8.06
CA ALA A 148 -0.06 -16.55 -8.87
C ALA A 148 -0.67 -17.92 -8.53
N ASP A 149 -0.88 -18.20 -7.24
CA ASP A 149 -1.54 -19.42 -6.77
C ASP A 149 -3.03 -19.45 -7.15
N ALA A 150 -3.74 -18.32 -7.07
CA ALA A 150 -5.10 -18.17 -7.55
C ALA A 150 -5.21 -18.42 -9.07
N MET A 151 -4.28 -17.88 -9.86
CA MET A 151 -4.22 -18.13 -11.30
C MET A 151 -3.92 -19.60 -11.62
N LYS A 152 -3.09 -20.27 -10.81
CA LYS A 152 -2.83 -21.70 -10.94
C LYS A 152 -4.09 -22.53 -10.67
N MET A 153 -4.89 -22.17 -9.67
CA MET A 153 -6.17 -22.81 -9.37
C MET A 153 -7.17 -22.63 -10.52
N LEU A 154 -7.30 -21.42 -11.07
CA LEU A 154 -8.18 -21.17 -12.23
C LEU A 154 -7.77 -21.98 -13.46
N ARG A 155 -6.46 -22.14 -13.73
CA ARG A 155 -5.96 -23.02 -14.80
C ARG A 155 -6.33 -24.48 -14.52
N ALA A 156 -6.15 -24.96 -13.29
CA ALA A 156 -6.51 -26.31 -12.92
C ALA A 156 -8.00 -26.61 -13.13
N TYR A 157 -8.90 -25.68 -12.81
CA TYR A 157 -10.34 -25.85 -13.06
C TYR A 157 -10.71 -25.89 -14.55
N ARG A 158 -9.92 -25.26 -15.42
CA ARG A 158 -10.12 -25.32 -16.88
C ARG A 158 -9.63 -26.65 -17.48
N GLU A 159 -8.57 -27.23 -16.92
CA GLU A 159 -7.93 -28.45 -17.42
C GLU A 159 -8.50 -29.75 -16.80
N ARG A 160 -9.21 -29.66 -15.67
CA ARG A 160 -9.73 -30.84 -14.96
C ARG A 160 -11.01 -31.37 -15.59
N GLU A 161 -10.91 -32.54 -16.23
CA GLU A 161 -12.02 -33.24 -16.90
C GLU A 161 -13.10 -33.76 -15.93
N GLU A 162 -12.73 -34.09 -14.68
CA GLU A 162 -13.62 -34.76 -13.72
C GLU A 162 -14.81 -33.88 -13.25
N ASN A 163 -14.71 -32.55 -13.39
CA ASN A 163 -15.73 -31.61 -12.90
C ASN A 163 -16.30 -30.76 -14.06
N ASN A 164 -16.81 -31.40 -15.11
CA ASN A 164 -17.27 -30.70 -16.31
C ASN A 164 -18.31 -29.57 -16.02
N LYS A 165 -19.22 -29.77 -15.06
CA LYS A 165 -20.18 -28.73 -14.63
C LYS A 165 -19.51 -27.51 -13.99
N GLU A 166 -18.45 -27.72 -13.21
CA GLU A 166 -17.68 -26.64 -12.59
C GLU A 166 -16.85 -25.89 -13.65
N ARG A 167 -16.30 -26.62 -14.62
CA ARG A 167 -15.59 -26.05 -15.76
C ARG A 167 -16.51 -25.19 -16.62
N GLU A 168 -17.69 -25.69 -16.96
CA GLU A 168 -18.72 -24.97 -17.72
C GLU A 168 -19.17 -23.72 -16.96
N ALA A 169 -19.42 -23.82 -15.65
CA ALA A 169 -19.79 -22.68 -14.82
C ALA A 169 -18.69 -21.61 -14.78
N MET A 170 -17.42 -22.02 -14.64
CA MET A 170 -16.28 -21.10 -14.62
C MET A 170 -16.05 -20.46 -16.00
N ALA A 171 -16.23 -21.21 -17.09
CA ALA A 171 -16.13 -20.70 -18.45
C ALA A 171 -17.23 -19.66 -18.74
N ALA A 172 -18.48 -19.96 -18.36
CA ALA A 172 -19.60 -19.02 -18.51
C ALA A 172 -19.40 -17.74 -17.67
N PHE A 173 -18.82 -17.85 -16.47
CA PHE A 173 -18.46 -16.69 -15.67
C PHE A 173 -17.39 -15.81 -16.33
N VAL A 174 -16.32 -16.43 -16.86
CA VAL A 174 -15.26 -15.69 -17.57
C VAL A 174 -15.82 -14.97 -18.79
N GLN A 175 -16.68 -15.63 -19.57
CA GLN A 175 -17.33 -15.01 -20.72
C GLN A 175 -18.18 -13.80 -20.30
N LEU A 176 -18.94 -13.89 -19.21
CA LEU A 176 -19.72 -12.76 -18.69
C LEU A 176 -18.83 -11.59 -18.24
N VAL A 177 -17.68 -11.88 -17.63
CA VAL A 177 -16.71 -10.85 -17.24
C VAL A 177 -16.09 -10.20 -18.49
N GLU A 178 -15.72 -10.99 -19.48
CA GLU A 178 -15.22 -10.47 -20.76
C GLU A 178 -16.27 -9.60 -21.45
N GLU A 179 -17.53 -10.03 -21.55
CA GLU A 179 -18.60 -9.22 -22.17
C GLU A 179 -18.81 -7.87 -21.46
N ASN A 180 -18.66 -7.81 -20.13
CA ASN A 180 -18.86 -6.58 -19.36
C ASN A 180 -17.63 -5.66 -19.33
N PHE A 181 -16.41 -6.21 -19.43
CA PHE A 181 -15.16 -5.44 -19.28
C PHE A 181 -14.25 -5.40 -20.50
N ALA A 182 -14.53 -6.16 -21.57
CA ALA A 182 -13.78 -6.10 -22.83
C ALA A 182 -13.87 -4.72 -23.49
N GLY A 183 -14.88 -3.90 -23.16
CA GLY A 183 -15.00 -2.52 -23.61
C GLY A 183 -14.28 -1.48 -22.73
N ALA A 184 -13.71 -1.86 -21.58
CA ALA A 184 -13.08 -0.92 -20.64
C ALA A 184 -11.59 -0.64 -20.95
N GLU A 185 -11.01 -1.30 -21.96
CA GLU A 185 -9.59 -1.19 -22.30
C GLU A 185 -9.22 -0.18 -23.40
N THR A 186 -10.16 0.60 -23.95
CA THR A 186 -9.84 1.68 -24.90
C THR A 186 -9.62 3.03 -24.22
#